data_AF-A0AAQ3PTP9-F1
#
_entry.id   AF-A0AAQ3PTP9-F1
#
_cell.length_a   1.000
_cell.length_b   1.000
_cell.length_c   1.000
_cell.angle_alpha   90.00
_cell.angle_beta   90.00
_cell.angle_gamma   90.00
#
_symmetry.space_group_name_H-M   'P 1'
#
loop_
_entity.id
_entity.type
_entity.pdbx_description
1 polymer ?
#
loop_
_entity_poly.entity_id
_entity_poly.type
_entity_poly.pdbx_seq_one_letter_code
_entity_poly.pdbx_strand_id
1 'polypeptide(L)'
;MFARFPSLLVTTARLHLRPRLAASPAGPSPRIKIRCSPRAGAPHYQLRARSSSRTRIVAMAAAAAASPVKEVLPPPLNSTSEPPPLFDGTTRLYIAYHCPYARRAWITRNYKGLYDKIKIVAIDLADRPAWYKEKVYPENKVPSLEHNNKVKGESLDLVKYIDSNFEGPSLLPEDPAKKQFAEELLAYTDVFIKAAFSSLLSKEAVSEETVAALDKIEEALGRFNDGPFFLGQFSLADIAYVTFIENFQIFFSNIKNYDITKGRPNLQKFVEEVNKIDAYTQTKQDPQLLLDLLKKQFGCSSDMEALPPTLTSTAEQPPLYDGTTRLYMSYICPYAQRAWITRNYKGLQEEIKLVPIDTADKPEWYREVYPKNQLPSLEHNKKIIGESLDLIKYIDSNFDSPKLTSNDPEKQRFAEELLGYSDAFNQAMIDALRSKGPVDIAYAPFIDDFQIFFADIKNYDITEGRVNIRIFIEEINKIDAYTQTKQDPQVLLALTKEKLGN
;
A
#
# COMPACT_ATOMS: atom_id res chain seq x y z
N MET A 1 -23.05 1.96 2.42
CA MET A 1 -23.07 2.66 3.73
C MET A 1 -22.65 1.70 4.83
N PHE A 2 -21.36 1.69 5.22
CA PHE A 2 -20.95 1.07 6.48
C PHE A 2 -21.05 2.11 7.61
N ALA A 3 -21.53 1.69 8.77
CA ALA A 3 -21.89 2.59 9.86
C ALA A 3 -20.66 3.28 10.49
N ARG A 4 -20.89 4.49 11.03
CA ARG A 4 -19.94 5.17 11.93
C ARG A 4 -19.54 4.21 13.08
N PHE A 5 -18.26 4.22 13.46
CA PHE A 5 -17.78 3.56 14.66
C PHE A 5 -18.59 4.04 15.89
N PRO A 6 -19.17 3.15 16.71
CA PRO A 6 -19.85 3.56 17.94
C PRO A 6 -18.83 3.99 19.00
N SER A 7 -19.07 5.14 19.64
CA SER A 7 -18.28 5.60 20.78
C SER A 7 -18.61 4.76 22.03
N LEU A 8 -17.70 3.88 22.43
CA LEU A 8 -17.75 3.24 23.74
C LEU A 8 -17.20 4.19 24.80
N LEU A 9 -18.09 4.75 25.64
CA LEU A 9 -17.71 5.38 26.89
C LEU A 9 -16.99 4.35 27.77
N VAL A 10 -15.74 4.63 28.13
CA VAL A 10 -15.06 3.92 29.23
C VAL A 10 -15.04 4.84 30.45
N THR A 11 -15.85 4.48 31.45
CA THR A 11 -15.92 5.19 32.73
C THR A 11 -14.59 5.04 33.48
N THR A 12 -13.85 6.13 33.64
CA THR A 12 -12.55 6.12 34.33
C THR A 12 -12.72 6.06 35.85
N ALA A 13 -12.55 4.86 36.44
CA ALA A 13 -12.29 4.72 37.86
C ALA A 13 -10.81 5.06 38.16
N ARG A 14 -10.55 6.12 38.93
CA ARG A 14 -9.18 6.56 39.26
C ARG A 14 -8.52 5.66 40.31
N LEU A 15 -7.23 5.38 40.12
CA LEU A 15 -6.36 4.71 41.09
C LEU A 15 -6.33 5.43 42.45
N HIS A 16 -6.12 4.65 43.51
CA HIS A 16 -5.38 5.07 44.71
C HIS A 16 -4.42 3.95 45.16
N LEU A 17 -3.14 4.10 44.84
CA LEU A 17 -2.05 3.32 45.44
C LEU A 17 -1.07 4.29 46.11
N ARG A 18 -0.78 4.08 47.40
CA ARG A 18 0.23 4.81 48.17
C ARG A 18 1.53 4.00 48.23
N PRO A 19 2.71 4.64 48.17
CA PRO A 19 3.98 3.95 48.37
C PRO A 19 4.30 3.73 49.86
N ARG A 20 5.13 2.72 50.17
CA ARG A 20 5.88 2.63 51.43
C ARG A 20 7.33 2.21 51.16
N LEU A 21 8.25 3.00 51.70
CA LEU A 21 9.67 2.69 51.85
C LEU A 21 9.91 1.87 53.13
N ALA A 22 10.88 0.95 53.09
CA ALA A 22 11.66 0.49 54.25
C ALA A 22 12.99 -0.14 53.77
N ALA A 23 14.01 -0.15 54.63
CA ALA A 23 15.41 -0.36 54.24
C ALA A 23 15.99 -1.76 54.54
N SER A 24 17.21 -1.97 54.05
CA SER A 24 18.12 -3.14 54.19
C SER A 24 18.54 -3.41 55.66
N PRO A 25 19.23 -4.54 56.01
CA PRO A 25 20.63 -4.78 55.60
C PRO A 25 21.03 -6.26 55.31
N ALA A 26 22.32 -6.47 55.02
CA ALA A 26 22.91 -7.71 54.49
C ALA A 26 23.72 -8.55 55.51
N GLY A 27 24.01 -9.83 55.19
CA GLY A 27 24.85 -10.74 55.97
C GLY A 27 25.09 -12.09 55.26
N PRO A 28 26.14 -12.87 55.59
CA PRO A 28 27.19 -13.17 54.59
C PRO A 28 27.30 -14.61 54.07
N SER A 29 28.09 -14.79 53.01
CA SER A 29 28.45 -16.05 52.35
C SER A 29 29.72 -16.71 52.93
N PRO A 30 29.84 -18.06 52.90
CA PRO A 30 31.12 -18.75 53.02
C PRO A 30 31.64 -19.28 51.65
N ARG A 31 32.95 -19.08 51.41
CA ARG A 31 33.72 -19.69 50.30
C ARG A 31 34.23 -21.08 50.67
N ILE A 32 34.34 -22.00 49.72
CA ILE A 32 35.26 -23.17 49.81
C ILE A 32 36.12 -23.31 48.53
N LYS A 33 37.36 -23.76 48.73
CA LYS A 33 38.53 -23.82 47.82
C LYS A 33 39.55 -24.79 48.47
N ILE A 34 40.49 -25.52 47.83
CA ILE A 34 41.00 -25.67 46.45
C ILE A 34 41.46 -27.14 46.31
N ARG A 35 41.36 -27.83 45.15
CA ARG A 35 42.46 -28.72 44.65
C ARG A 35 42.29 -29.31 43.24
N CYS A 36 43.42 -29.48 42.56
CA CYS A 36 43.61 -30.15 41.26
C CYS A 36 44.78 -31.15 41.31
N SER A 37 44.88 -31.97 40.24
CA SER A 37 46.05 -32.76 39.77
C SER A 37 46.29 -34.16 40.37
N PRO A 38 46.93 -35.11 39.63
CA PRO A 38 47.15 -35.21 38.17
C PRO A 38 46.90 -36.61 37.52
N ARG A 39 47.18 -36.69 36.21
CA ARG A 39 47.09 -37.84 35.26
C ARG A 39 47.68 -39.20 35.69
N ALA A 40 46.91 -40.26 35.39
CA ALA A 40 47.29 -41.47 34.63
C ALA A 40 45.99 -42.07 34.00
N GLY A 41 45.95 -42.95 32.99
CA GLY A 41 46.95 -43.54 32.08
C GLY A 41 46.23 -44.21 30.87
N ALA A 42 46.93 -44.98 30.02
CA ALA A 42 46.32 -45.79 28.93
C ALA A 42 46.87 -47.24 28.93
N PRO A 43 46.19 -48.20 28.28
CA PRO A 43 46.71 -48.64 26.97
C PRO A 43 45.65 -48.95 25.88
N HIS A 44 46.16 -49.17 24.66
CA HIS A 44 45.46 -49.30 23.38
C HIS A 44 44.61 -50.56 23.16
N TYR A 45 43.62 -50.45 22.26
CA TYR A 45 43.45 -51.39 21.14
C TYR A 45 43.02 -50.65 19.86
N GLN A 46 43.27 -51.25 18.69
CA GLN A 46 43.22 -50.61 17.36
C GLN A 46 41.97 -50.94 16.53
N LEU A 47 41.68 -50.06 15.56
CA LEU A 47 41.02 -50.32 14.26
C LEU A 47 39.56 -50.81 14.22
N ARG A 48 38.62 -49.91 13.86
CA ARG A 48 38.17 -49.73 12.46
C ARG A 48 37.09 -48.64 12.34
N ALA A 49 37.20 -47.80 11.32
CA ALA A 49 36.14 -46.85 10.96
C ALA A 49 35.01 -47.56 10.20
N ARG A 50 33.75 -47.31 10.60
CA ARG A 50 32.55 -47.43 9.74
C ARG A 50 31.52 -46.38 10.15
N SER A 51 31.18 -45.50 9.21
CA SER A 51 30.17 -44.46 9.37
C SER A 51 28.76 -45.05 9.36
N SER A 52 27.97 -44.82 10.41
CA SER A 52 26.52 -45.05 10.40
C SER A 52 25.80 -44.31 11.55
N SER A 53 25.85 -42.98 11.55
CA SER A 53 24.89 -42.20 12.34
C SER A 53 23.67 -41.89 11.47
N ARG A 54 22.63 -42.73 11.57
CA ARG A 54 21.31 -42.40 11.01
C ARG A 54 20.64 -41.37 11.92
N THR A 55 20.93 -40.09 11.68
CA THR A 55 20.10 -39.00 12.22
C THR A 55 18.69 -39.21 11.71
N ARG A 56 17.73 -39.48 12.61
CA ARG A 56 16.30 -39.50 12.27
C ARG A 56 15.85 -38.08 11.97
N ILE A 57 16.00 -37.66 10.71
CA ILE A 57 15.24 -36.54 10.18
C ILE A 57 13.78 -36.97 10.24
N VAL A 58 13.02 -36.38 11.15
CA VAL A 58 11.55 -36.47 11.13
C VAL A 58 11.12 -35.64 9.92
N ALA A 59 10.88 -36.31 8.80
CA ALA A 59 10.32 -35.65 7.64
C ALA A 59 8.95 -35.08 8.03
N MET A 60 8.81 -33.76 8.00
CA MET A 60 7.48 -33.15 8.00
C MET A 60 6.76 -33.69 6.77
N ALA A 61 5.72 -34.50 6.99
CA ALA A 61 4.85 -34.92 5.92
C ALA A 61 4.09 -33.69 5.43
N ALA A 62 4.57 -33.10 4.33
CA ALA A 62 3.75 -32.20 3.53
C ALA A 62 2.51 -33.00 3.12
N ALA A 63 1.36 -32.67 3.71
CA ALA A 63 0.09 -33.21 3.26
C ALA A 63 -0.05 -32.84 1.79
N ALA A 64 -0.17 -33.85 0.92
CA ALA A 64 -0.27 -33.62 -0.51
C ALA A 64 -1.55 -32.82 -0.79
N ALA A 65 -1.39 -31.53 -1.06
CA ALA A 65 -2.49 -30.68 -1.49
C ALA A 65 -3.05 -31.25 -2.80
N ALA A 66 -4.38 -31.39 -2.87
CA ALA A 66 -5.04 -31.77 -4.12
C ALA A 66 -4.71 -30.71 -5.20
N SER A 67 -4.47 -31.14 -6.43
CA SER A 67 -4.12 -30.25 -7.54
C SER A 67 -5.10 -29.08 -7.64
N PRO A 68 -4.63 -27.83 -7.78
CA PRO A 68 -5.49 -26.65 -7.68
C PRO A 68 -6.35 -26.49 -8.93
N VAL A 69 -7.52 -27.12 -8.93
CA VAL A 69 -8.61 -26.72 -9.83
C VAL A 69 -9.08 -25.35 -9.36
N LYS A 70 -8.78 -24.31 -10.14
CA LYS A 70 -9.24 -22.95 -9.86
C LYS A 70 -10.77 -22.92 -9.89
N GLU A 71 -11.39 -22.77 -8.72
CA GLU A 71 -12.84 -22.77 -8.58
C GLU A 71 -13.46 -21.65 -9.45
N VAL A 72 -14.49 -22.01 -10.24
CA VAL A 72 -15.28 -21.03 -10.98
C VAL A 72 -16.22 -20.34 -9.98
N LEU A 73 -15.86 -19.12 -9.60
CA LEU A 73 -16.57 -18.35 -8.59
C LEU A 73 -17.94 -17.88 -9.11
N PRO A 74 -19.03 -18.02 -8.34
CA PRO A 74 -20.36 -17.56 -8.75
C PRO A 74 -20.41 -16.02 -8.84
N PRO A 75 -21.23 -15.43 -9.72
CA PRO A 75 -21.43 -13.99 -9.77
C PRO A 75 -22.05 -13.46 -8.45
N PRO A 76 -21.73 -12.22 -8.02
CA PRO A 76 -22.41 -11.60 -6.90
C PRO A 76 -23.91 -11.44 -7.13
N LEU A 77 -24.72 -11.83 -6.14
CA LEU A 77 -26.15 -11.61 -6.12
C LEU A 77 -26.45 -10.17 -5.68
N ASN A 78 -27.36 -9.52 -6.40
CA ASN A 78 -27.71 -8.11 -6.29
C ASN A 78 -29.19 -7.90 -5.89
N SER A 79 -29.71 -6.66 -5.92
CA SER A 79 -31.09 -6.38 -5.50
C SER A 79 -32.17 -7.06 -6.33
N THR A 80 -31.88 -7.39 -7.60
CA THR A 80 -32.78 -8.09 -8.52
C THR A 80 -32.66 -9.61 -8.48
N SER A 81 -31.75 -10.16 -7.67
CA SER A 81 -31.51 -11.60 -7.59
C SER A 81 -32.48 -12.29 -6.63
N GLU A 82 -33.08 -13.41 -7.05
CA GLU A 82 -33.88 -14.29 -6.18
C GLU A 82 -33.03 -14.91 -5.05
N PRO A 83 -33.61 -15.23 -3.87
CA PRO A 83 -32.89 -15.89 -2.80
C PRO A 83 -32.51 -17.33 -3.19
N PRO A 84 -31.34 -17.84 -2.77
CA PRO A 84 -31.10 -19.28 -2.79
C PRO A 84 -32.09 -20.00 -1.87
N PRO A 85 -32.34 -21.31 -2.07
CA PRO A 85 -33.06 -22.13 -1.09
C PRO A 85 -32.43 -21.98 0.30
N LEU A 86 -33.25 -21.91 1.35
CA LEU A 86 -32.81 -21.76 2.73
C LEU A 86 -33.18 -22.99 3.54
N PHE A 87 -32.23 -23.47 4.34
CA PHE A 87 -32.32 -24.65 5.20
C PHE A 87 -32.70 -25.94 4.45
N ASP A 88 -32.26 -26.06 3.20
CA ASP A 88 -32.41 -27.23 2.32
C ASP A 88 -31.37 -28.34 2.59
N GLY A 89 -30.51 -28.15 3.59
CA GLY A 89 -29.38 -29.05 3.92
C GLY A 89 -28.06 -28.66 3.26
N THR A 90 -28.05 -27.75 2.28
CA THR A 90 -26.81 -27.21 1.71
C THR A 90 -26.16 -26.23 2.69
N THR A 91 -24.85 -26.36 2.93
CA THR A 91 -24.10 -25.38 3.73
C THR A 91 -23.65 -24.23 2.83
N ARG A 92 -24.00 -22.98 3.19
CA ARG A 92 -23.70 -21.78 2.39
C ARG A 92 -22.89 -20.76 3.18
N LEU A 93 -21.80 -20.30 2.60
CA LEU A 93 -21.02 -19.16 3.10
C LEU A 93 -21.36 -17.92 2.26
N TYR A 94 -22.10 -17.00 2.87
CA TYR A 94 -22.46 -15.71 2.28
C TYR A 94 -21.31 -14.72 2.46
N ILE A 95 -20.76 -14.21 1.35
CA ILE A 95 -19.58 -13.34 1.33
C ILE A 95 -19.79 -12.15 0.40
N ALA A 96 -18.87 -11.18 0.48
CA ALA A 96 -18.54 -10.33 -0.65
C ALA A 96 -17.05 -10.49 -0.93
N TYR A 97 -16.66 -10.66 -2.20
CA TYR A 97 -15.28 -11.01 -2.57
C TYR A 97 -14.23 -10.01 -2.08
N HIS A 98 -14.57 -8.72 -2.08
CA HIS A 98 -13.70 -7.63 -1.59
C HIS A 98 -13.71 -7.44 -0.06
N CYS A 99 -14.56 -8.13 0.70
CA CYS A 99 -14.65 -7.93 2.15
C CYS A 99 -13.54 -8.70 2.90
N PRO A 100 -12.59 -8.03 3.58
CA PRO A 100 -11.47 -8.71 4.25
C PRO A 100 -11.97 -9.62 5.39
N TYR A 101 -13.04 -9.24 6.09
CA TYR A 101 -13.68 -10.11 7.09
C TYR A 101 -14.24 -11.39 6.48
N ALA A 102 -14.85 -11.32 5.28
CA ALA A 102 -15.43 -12.49 4.64
C ALA A 102 -14.36 -13.41 4.04
N ARG A 103 -13.26 -12.82 3.55
CA ARG A 103 -12.08 -13.56 3.07
C ARG A 103 -11.47 -14.45 4.16
N ARG A 104 -11.51 -14.09 5.46
CA ARG A 104 -11.10 -14.98 6.57
C ARG A 104 -11.78 -16.36 6.51
N ALA A 105 -13.12 -16.38 6.42
CA ALA A 105 -13.89 -17.62 6.35
C ALA A 105 -13.71 -18.36 5.01
N TRP A 106 -13.51 -17.63 3.91
CA TRP A 106 -13.24 -18.21 2.59
C TRP A 106 -11.86 -18.88 2.51
N ILE A 107 -10.80 -18.26 3.05
CA ILE A 107 -9.47 -18.87 3.16
C ILE A 107 -9.53 -20.13 4.02
N THR A 108 -10.26 -20.08 5.14
CA THR A 108 -10.49 -21.24 6.03
C THR A 108 -11.13 -22.41 5.29
N ARG A 109 -12.22 -22.14 4.54
CA ARG A 109 -12.89 -23.13 3.68
C ARG A 109 -11.92 -23.76 2.68
N ASN A 110 -11.18 -22.93 1.94
CA ASN A 110 -10.28 -23.39 0.89
C ASN A 110 -9.13 -24.23 1.46
N TYR A 111 -8.53 -23.78 2.57
CA TYR A 111 -7.39 -24.45 3.21
C TYR A 111 -7.79 -25.81 3.80
N LYS A 112 -9.02 -25.93 4.30
CA LYS A 112 -9.58 -27.21 4.76
C LYS A 112 -10.10 -28.10 3.61
N GLY A 113 -10.02 -27.67 2.35
CA GLY A 113 -10.48 -28.42 1.17
C GLY A 113 -11.99 -28.48 1.01
N LEU A 114 -12.74 -27.59 1.66
CA LEU A 114 -14.20 -27.67 1.81
C LEU A 114 -15.00 -27.11 0.61
N TYR A 115 -14.41 -27.16 -0.59
CA TYR A 115 -14.98 -26.59 -1.83
C TYR A 115 -16.37 -27.15 -2.15
N ASP A 116 -16.55 -28.46 -2.02
CA ASP A 116 -17.83 -29.12 -2.30
C ASP A 116 -18.82 -29.10 -1.13
N LYS A 117 -18.32 -28.94 0.10
CA LYS A 117 -19.16 -28.97 1.31
C LYS A 117 -19.76 -27.62 1.66
N ILE A 118 -19.03 -26.53 1.43
CA ILE A 118 -19.47 -25.16 1.71
C ILE A 118 -19.60 -24.45 0.36
N LYS A 119 -20.81 -24.11 -0.06
CA LYS A 119 -21.03 -23.36 -1.30
C LYS A 119 -20.95 -21.86 -1.03
N ILE A 120 -20.25 -21.14 -1.90
CA ILE A 120 -20.13 -19.68 -1.82
C ILE A 120 -21.41 -19.05 -2.36
N VAL A 121 -21.97 -18.08 -1.61
CA VAL A 121 -22.97 -17.15 -2.12
C VAL A 121 -22.38 -15.76 -2.05
N ALA A 122 -21.95 -15.23 -3.19
CA ALA A 122 -21.45 -13.87 -3.27
C ALA A 122 -22.62 -12.87 -3.26
N ILE A 123 -22.43 -11.75 -2.57
CA ILE A 123 -23.41 -10.68 -2.38
C ILE A 123 -22.75 -9.36 -2.80
N ASP A 124 -23.43 -8.58 -3.63
CA ASP A 124 -23.06 -7.18 -3.86
C ASP A 124 -23.41 -6.35 -2.61
N LEU A 125 -22.41 -5.64 -2.06
CA LEU A 125 -22.62 -4.79 -0.87
C LEU A 125 -23.10 -3.37 -1.22
N ALA A 126 -22.97 -2.95 -2.48
CA ALA A 126 -23.47 -1.69 -3.00
C ALA A 126 -24.94 -1.81 -3.44
N ASP A 127 -25.29 -2.89 -4.14
CA ASP A 127 -26.65 -3.20 -4.61
C ASP A 127 -27.19 -4.49 -3.96
N ARG A 128 -27.43 -4.46 -2.65
CA ARG A 128 -27.69 -5.69 -1.88
C ARG A 128 -29.13 -6.22 -2.01
N PRO A 129 -29.35 -7.54 -2.18
CA PRO A 129 -30.67 -8.15 -2.04
C PRO A 129 -31.30 -7.93 -0.66
N ALA A 130 -32.54 -7.43 -0.64
CA ALA A 130 -33.33 -7.26 0.58
C ALA A 130 -33.54 -8.58 1.35
N TRP A 131 -33.72 -9.69 0.61
CA TRP A 131 -33.90 -11.02 1.20
C TRP A 131 -32.73 -11.46 2.09
N TYR A 132 -31.51 -10.94 1.91
CA TYR A 132 -30.39 -11.32 2.75
C TYR A 132 -30.62 -10.88 4.20
N LYS A 133 -31.05 -9.62 4.40
CA LYS A 133 -31.43 -9.11 5.72
C LYS A 133 -32.70 -9.79 6.24
N GLU A 134 -33.71 -9.92 5.39
CA GLU A 134 -35.06 -10.32 5.80
C GLU A 134 -35.21 -11.80 6.09
N LYS A 135 -34.46 -12.66 5.38
CA LYS A 135 -34.65 -14.12 5.38
C LYS A 135 -33.42 -14.92 5.83
N VAL A 136 -32.21 -14.34 5.75
CA VAL A 136 -30.95 -15.08 6.01
C VAL A 136 -30.23 -14.60 7.26
N TYR A 137 -29.87 -13.31 7.32
CA TYR A 137 -29.03 -12.78 8.39
C TYR A 137 -29.45 -11.34 8.79
N PRO A 138 -30.29 -11.18 9.84
CA PRO A 138 -30.90 -9.89 10.24
C PRO A 138 -29.92 -8.74 10.50
N GLU A 139 -28.73 -9.06 10.99
CA GLU A 139 -27.62 -8.15 11.25
C GLU A 139 -27.08 -7.48 9.97
N ASN A 140 -27.39 -8.06 8.80
CA ASN A 140 -27.11 -7.52 7.49
C ASN A 140 -25.62 -7.16 7.30
N LYS A 141 -24.73 -8.09 7.65
CA LYS A 141 -23.27 -8.03 7.44
C LYS A 141 -22.80 -9.31 6.76
N VAL A 142 -21.64 -9.26 6.10
CA VAL A 142 -20.92 -10.46 5.64
C VAL A 142 -19.58 -10.56 6.39
N PRO A 143 -19.05 -11.77 6.65
CA PRO A 143 -19.59 -13.07 6.26
C PRO A 143 -20.76 -13.54 7.14
N SER A 144 -21.58 -14.44 6.61
CA SER A 144 -22.40 -15.35 7.41
C SER A 144 -22.37 -16.78 6.87
N LEU A 145 -22.54 -17.77 7.74
CA LEU A 145 -22.52 -19.20 7.41
C LEU A 145 -23.85 -19.85 7.80
N GLU A 146 -24.58 -20.33 6.81
CA GLU A 146 -25.70 -21.25 6.97
C GLU A 146 -25.16 -22.67 7.15
N HIS A 147 -25.37 -23.28 8.33
CA HIS A 147 -25.04 -24.69 8.59
C HIS A 147 -25.92 -25.23 9.73
N ASN A 148 -26.50 -26.42 9.55
CA ASN A 148 -27.38 -27.12 10.50
C ASN A 148 -28.57 -26.27 10.97
N ASN A 149 -29.37 -25.81 9.99
CA ASN A 149 -30.59 -25.01 10.18
C ASN A 149 -30.41 -23.74 11.02
N LYS A 150 -29.19 -23.16 10.98
CA LYS A 150 -28.80 -21.94 11.68
C LYS A 150 -27.85 -21.13 10.81
N VAL A 151 -28.05 -19.82 10.78
CA VAL A 151 -27.07 -18.86 10.23
C VAL A 151 -26.24 -18.31 11.38
N LYS A 152 -24.93 -18.20 11.18
CA LYS A 152 -23.96 -17.63 12.14
C LYS A 152 -23.18 -16.51 11.45
N GLY A 153 -22.87 -15.44 12.16
CA GLY A 153 -21.98 -14.38 11.66
C GLY A 153 -20.66 -14.34 12.42
N GLU A 154 -20.05 -13.15 12.40
CA GLU A 154 -18.76 -12.80 13.01
C GLU A 154 -17.56 -13.61 12.50
N SER A 155 -16.70 -12.94 11.73
CA SER A 155 -15.67 -13.61 10.91
C SER A 155 -14.69 -14.52 11.68
N LEU A 156 -14.32 -14.16 12.92
CA LEU A 156 -13.40 -14.95 13.74
C LEU A 156 -14.10 -16.19 14.32
N ASP A 157 -15.36 -16.05 14.74
CA ASP A 157 -16.17 -17.17 15.21
C ASP A 157 -16.46 -18.16 14.08
N LEU A 158 -16.66 -17.67 12.84
CA LEU A 158 -16.78 -18.54 11.67
C LEU A 158 -15.48 -19.31 11.37
N VAL A 159 -14.31 -18.69 11.51
CA VAL A 159 -13.03 -19.40 11.33
C VAL A 159 -12.91 -20.54 12.35
N LYS A 160 -13.15 -20.25 13.64
CA LYS A 160 -13.14 -21.27 14.72
C LYS A 160 -14.18 -22.36 14.49
N TYR A 161 -15.41 -21.98 14.13
CA TYR A 161 -16.51 -22.91 13.89
C TYR A 161 -16.23 -23.82 12.70
N ILE A 162 -15.71 -23.29 11.58
CA ILE A 162 -15.35 -24.10 10.42
C ILE A 162 -14.19 -25.05 10.77
N ASP A 163 -13.19 -24.60 11.53
CA ASP A 163 -12.08 -25.47 11.92
C ASP A 163 -12.53 -26.64 12.81
N SER A 164 -13.46 -26.40 13.75
CA SER A 164 -13.89 -27.40 14.73
C SER A 164 -15.08 -28.27 14.30
N ASN A 165 -15.85 -27.90 13.26
CA ASN A 165 -17.06 -28.62 12.84
C ASN A 165 -16.96 -29.26 11.45
N PHE A 166 -15.85 -29.11 10.75
CA PHE A 166 -15.61 -29.70 9.43
C PHE A 166 -14.25 -30.40 9.38
N GLU A 167 -14.15 -31.40 8.50
CA GLU A 167 -12.91 -32.13 8.22
C GLU A 167 -11.84 -31.25 7.53
N GLY A 168 -10.66 -31.83 7.32
CA GLY A 168 -9.50 -31.15 6.73
C GLY A 168 -8.41 -30.86 7.77
N PRO A 169 -7.26 -30.30 7.36
CA PRO A 169 -6.20 -29.88 8.28
C PRO A 169 -6.75 -28.97 9.39
N SER A 170 -6.22 -29.13 10.62
CA SER A 170 -6.55 -28.22 11.72
C SER A 170 -5.76 -26.93 11.60
N LEU A 171 -6.41 -25.82 11.95
CA LEU A 171 -5.84 -24.47 11.95
C LEU A 171 -5.48 -23.98 13.36
N LEU A 172 -5.62 -24.82 14.40
CA LEU A 172 -5.20 -24.52 15.76
C LEU A 172 -4.23 -25.60 16.27
N PRO A 173 -2.97 -25.26 16.60
CA PRO A 173 -2.00 -26.23 17.12
C PRO A 173 -2.45 -26.82 18.45
N GLU A 174 -2.10 -28.08 18.74
CA GLU A 174 -2.47 -28.71 20.02
C GLU A 174 -1.75 -28.11 21.25
N ASP A 175 -0.57 -27.51 21.03
CA ASP A 175 0.28 -26.91 22.06
C ASP A 175 -0.46 -25.82 22.87
N PRO A 176 -0.54 -25.92 24.21
CA PRO A 176 -1.29 -24.97 25.04
C PRO A 176 -0.78 -23.52 24.98
N ALA A 177 0.53 -23.30 24.80
CA ALA A 177 1.11 -21.96 24.71
C ALA A 177 0.81 -21.31 23.34
N LYS A 178 0.83 -22.10 22.25
CA LYS A 178 0.36 -21.66 20.93
C LYS A 178 -1.15 -21.38 20.94
N LYS A 179 -1.97 -22.21 21.61
CA LYS A 179 -3.41 -21.94 21.80
C LYS A 179 -3.66 -20.64 22.55
N GLN A 180 -2.97 -20.41 23.67
CA GLN A 180 -3.09 -19.16 24.42
C GLN A 180 -2.69 -17.94 23.55
N PHE A 181 -1.55 -18.02 22.84
CA PHE A 181 -1.11 -16.91 22.01
C PHE A 181 -2.05 -16.65 20.81
N ALA A 182 -2.68 -17.68 20.26
CA ALA A 182 -3.71 -17.51 19.24
C ALA A 182 -4.86 -16.64 19.77
N GLU A 183 -5.36 -16.89 20.97
CA GLU A 183 -6.43 -16.07 21.57
C GLU A 183 -5.95 -14.64 21.92
N GLU A 184 -4.71 -14.47 22.40
CA GLU A 184 -4.09 -13.15 22.60
C GLU A 184 -4.02 -12.34 21.29
N LEU A 185 -3.69 -12.99 20.16
CA LEU A 185 -3.66 -12.39 18.83
C LEU A 185 -5.05 -12.07 18.30
N LEU A 186 -6.01 -12.99 18.42
CA LEU A 186 -7.40 -12.75 18.01
C LEU A 186 -8.01 -11.56 18.76
N ALA A 187 -7.77 -11.44 20.07
CA ALA A 187 -8.21 -10.29 20.85
C ALA A 187 -7.54 -8.96 20.44
N TYR A 188 -6.37 -9.02 19.78
CA TYR A 188 -5.63 -7.84 19.32
C TYR A 188 -6.02 -7.36 17.91
N THR A 189 -6.80 -8.14 17.12
CA THR A 189 -7.11 -7.79 15.72
C THR A 189 -7.75 -6.42 15.59
N ASP A 190 -8.71 -6.10 16.47
CA ASP A 190 -9.51 -4.89 16.35
C ASP A 190 -8.71 -3.64 16.72
N VAL A 191 -7.72 -3.78 17.62
CA VAL A 191 -6.79 -2.69 17.97
C VAL A 191 -5.86 -2.40 16.78
N PHE A 192 -5.28 -3.43 16.18
CA PHE A 192 -4.44 -3.31 14.98
C PHE A 192 -5.20 -2.69 13.81
N ILE A 193 -6.38 -3.24 13.48
CA ILE A 193 -7.24 -2.77 12.39
C ILE A 193 -7.66 -1.31 12.61
N LYS A 194 -8.05 -0.95 13.85
CA LYS A 194 -8.45 0.42 14.17
C LYS A 194 -7.29 1.42 14.06
N ALA A 195 -6.09 1.08 14.55
CA ALA A 195 -4.92 1.95 14.43
C ALA A 195 -4.59 2.22 12.95
N ALA A 196 -4.44 1.16 12.17
CA ALA A 196 -4.13 1.22 10.75
C ALA A 196 -5.17 2.03 9.95
N PHE A 197 -6.48 1.76 10.11
CA PHE A 197 -7.50 2.57 9.44
C PHE A 197 -7.52 4.03 9.93
N SER A 198 -7.31 4.30 11.22
CA SER A 198 -7.30 5.67 11.75
C SER A 198 -6.18 6.51 11.11
N SER A 199 -4.98 5.95 10.97
CA SER A 199 -3.86 6.64 10.31
C SER A 199 -4.04 6.73 8.80
N LEU A 200 -4.58 5.69 8.16
CA LEU A 200 -4.83 5.68 6.72
C LEU A 200 -5.83 6.77 6.29
N LEU A 201 -6.84 7.03 7.12
CA LEU A 201 -7.89 8.03 6.89
C LEU A 201 -7.55 9.44 7.42
N SER A 202 -6.48 9.59 8.19
CA SER A 202 -5.94 10.92 8.53
C SER A 202 -5.35 11.59 7.28
N LYS A 203 -5.21 12.92 7.29
CA LYS A 203 -4.36 13.62 6.29
C LYS A 203 -2.87 13.58 6.65
N GLU A 204 -2.55 13.33 7.92
CA GLU A 204 -1.19 13.34 8.45
C GLU A 204 -0.36 12.14 7.99
N ALA A 205 0.93 12.12 8.37
CA ALA A 205 1.81 10.98 8.19
C ALA A 205 1.33 9.73 8.97
N VAL A 206 2.05 8.61 8.84
CA VAL A 206 1.72 7.38 9.58
C VAL A 206 1.91 7.62 11.09
N SER A 207 0.87 7.34 11.87
CA SER A 207 0.85 7.69 13.30
C SER A 207 1.72 6.75 14.14
N GLU A 208 2.22 7.24 15.28
CA GLU A 208 3.04 6.43 16.20
C GLU A 208 2.30 5.17 16.70
N GLU A 209 0.98 5.24 16.90
CA GLU A 209 0.17 4.07 17.28
C GLU A 209 0.11 3.02 16.16
N THR A 210 0.15 3.47 14.90
CA THR A 210 0.16 2.56 13.73
C THR A 210 1.53 1.90 13.56
N VAL A 211 2.61 2.67 13.77
CA VAL A 211 3.99 2.14 13.82
C VAL A 211 4.10 1.11 14.94
N ALA A 212 3.70 1.45 16.17
CA ALA A 212 3.73 0.54 17.31
C ALA A 212 2.84 -0.69 17.11
N ALA A 213 1.70 -0.57 16.43
CA ALA A 213 0.85 -1.70 16.10
C ALA A 213 1.50 -2.66 15.07
N LEU A 214 2.19 -2.12 14.06
CA LEU A 214 2.99 -2.92 13.12
C LEU A 214 4.20 -3.57 13.79
N ASP A 215 4.89 -2.86 14.68
CA ASP A 215 6.04 -3.38 15.43
C ASP A 215 5.64 -4.52 16.37
N LYS A 216 4.45 -4.44 16.98
CA LYS A 216 3.89 -5.56 17.76
C LYS A 216 3.53 -6.78 16.89
N ILE A 217 3.15 -6.57 15.63
CA ILE A 217 2.95 -7.69 14.68
C ILE A 217 4.30 -8.32 14.29
N GLU A 218 5.34 -7.51 14.08
CA GLU A 218 6.72 -7.98 13.84
C GLU A 218 7.28 -8.80 15.00
N GLU A 219 7.08 -8.34 16.25
CA GLU A 219 7.44 -9.09 17.47
C GLU A 219 6.64 -10.40 17.57
N ALA A 220 5.32 -10.34 17.32
CA ALA A 220 4.46 -11.51 17.40
C ALA A 220 4.84 -12.61 16.39
N LEU A 221 5.19 -12.25 15.16
CA LEU A 221 5.70 -13.19 14.14
C LEU A 221 7.07 -13.78 14.53
N GLY A 222 7.85 -13.07 15.34
CA GLY A 222 9.13 -13.56 15.87
C GLY A 222 9.02 -14.49 17.10
N ARG A 223 7.83 -14.69 17.68
CA ARG A 223 7.67 -15.40 18.97
C ARG A 223 7.97 -16.90 18.91
N PHE A 224 7.74 -17.55 17.77
CA PHE A 224 8.00 -18.98 17.56
C PHE A 224 8.96 -19.18 16.38
N ASN A 225 9.97 -20.03 16.55
CA ASN A 225 11.05 -20.22 15.57
C ASN A 225 10.90 -21.46 14.69
N ASP A 226 9.78 -22.20 14.82
CA ASP A 226 9.48 -23.42 14.06
C ASP A 226 8.69 -23.17 12.75
N GLY A 227 8.55 -21.91 12.34
CA GLY A 227 8.13 -21.52 11.00
C GLY A 227 7.94 -19.99 10.84
N PRO A 228 7.38 -19.52 9.70
CA PRO A 228 7.25 -18.09 9.38
C PRO A 228 5.90 -17.46 9.80
N PHE A 229 5.03 -18.23 10.45
CA PHE A 229 3.67 -17.84 10.81
C PHE A 229 3.55 -17.52 12.31
N PHE A 230 2.47 -16.86 12.73
CA PHE A 230 2.30 -16.39 14.12
C PHE A 230 2.43 -17.50 15.18
N LEU A 231 2.11 -18.74 14.81
CA LEU A 231 2.22 -19.93 15.66
C LEU A 231 3.27 -20.91 15.11
N GLY A 232 4.27 -20.42 14.38
CA GLY A 232 5.25 -21.21 13.63
C GLY A 232 4.67 -21.72 12.30
N GLN A 233 3.70 -22.63 12.38
CA GLN A 233 2.93 -23.13 11.24
C GLN A 233 1.66 -22.30 10.97
N PHE A 234 1.15 -22.37 9.74
CA PHE A 234 -0.04 -21.64 9.31
C PHE A 234 -1.28 -22.05 10.12
N SER A 235 -2.03 -21.04 10.56
CA SER A 235 -3.07 -21.18 11.58
C SER A 235 -4.20 -20.17 11.40
N LEU A 236 -5.21 -20.28 12.26
CA LEU A 236 -6.32 -19.31 12.32
C LEU A 236 -5.87 -17.89 12.70
N ALA A 237 -4.71 -17.74 13.35
CA ALA A 237 -4.14 -16.43 13.67
C ALA A 237 -3.65 -15.73 12.39
N ASP A 238 -2.98 -16.46 11.50
CA ASP A 238 -2.51 -15.96 10.21
C ASP A 238 -3.69 -15.56 9.32
N ILE A 239 -4.74 -16.39 9.29
CA ILE A 239 -6.00 -16.09 8.57
C ILE A 239 -6.66 -14.82 9.11
N ALA A 240 -6.65 -14.60 10.43
CA ALA A 240 -7.25 -13.41 11.04
C ALA A 240 -6.58 -12.10 10.58
N TYR A 241 -5.27 -12.12 10.32
CA TYR A 241 -4.49 -10.93 9.97
C TYR A 241 -4.21 -10.76 8.48
N VAL A 242 -3.99 -11.84 7.72
CA VAL A 242 -3.46 -11.77 6.34
C VAL A 242 -4.26 -10.85 5.41
N THR A 243 -5.59 -10.91 5.48
CA THR A 243 -6.48 -10.11 4.62
C THR A 243 -6.41 -8.61 4.93
N PHE A 244 -6.01 -8.25 6.14
CA PHE A 244 -5.80 -6.86 6.57
C PHE A 244 -4.37 -6.41 6.28
N ILE A 245 -3.37 -7.26 6.50
CA ILE A 245 -1.98 -6.98 6.14
C ILE A 245 -1.84 -6.75 4.63
N GLU A 246 -2.44 -7.58 3.79
CA GLU A 246 -2.50 -7.41 2.33
C GLU A 246 -3.11 -6.05 1.94
N ASN A 247 -4.31 -5.77 2.46
CA ASN A 247 -5.01 -4.51 2.19
C ASN A 247 -4.18 -3.31 2.67
N PHE A 248 -3.62 -3.34 3.88
CA PHE A 248 -2.80 -2.25 4.42
C PHE A 248 -1.48 -2.09 3.66
N GLN A 249 -0.84 -3.16 3.18
CA GLN A 249 0.35 -3.05 2.33
C GLN A 249 0.04 -2.23 1.06
N ILE A 250 -1.08 -2.56 0.39
CA ILE A 250 -1.55 -1.82 -0.80
C ILE A 250 -1.90 -0.37 -0.41
N PHE A 251 -2.66 -0.16 0.66
CA PHE A 251 -3.20 1.15 0.97
C PHE A 251 -2.14 2.12 1.51
N PHE A 252 -1.24 1.68 2.40
CA PHE A 252 -0.17 2.55 2.93
C PHE A 252 0.88 2.89 1.87
N SER A 253 1.22 1.98 0.95
CA SER A 253 2.12 2.31 -0.15
C SER A 253 1.51 3.37 -1.08
N ASN A 254 0.25 3.20 -1.47
CA ASN A 254 -0.41 4.07 -2.46
C ASN A 254 -0.96 5.39 -1.89
N ILE A 255 -1.35 5.45 -0.61
CA ILE A 255 -1.98 6.63 0.01
C ILE A 255 -1.00 7.38 0.93
N LYS A 256 -0.01 6.70 1.52
CA LYS A 256 0.93 7.27 2.50
C LYS A 256 2.39 7.22 2.08
N ASN A 257 2.71 6.65 0.91
CA ASN A 257 4.08 6.35 0.48
C ASN A 257 4.89 5.62 1.60
N TYR A 258 4.23 4.71 2.31
CA TYR A 258 4.76 4.03 3.48
C TYR A 258 4.73 2.52 3.29
N ASP A 259 5.92 1.92 3.24
CA ASP A 259 6.08 0.47 3.22
C ASP A 259 6.02 -0.10 4.63
N ILE A 260 4.95 -0.85 4.93
CA ILE A 260 4.74 -1.49 6.23
C ILE A 260 5.79 -2.57 6.54
N THR A 261 6.45 -3.14 5.54
CA THR A 261 7.46 -4.20 5.69
C THR A 261 8.86 -3.65 5.95
N LYS A 262 9.11 -2.37 5.65
CA LYS A 262 10.42 -1.73 5.84
C LYS A 262 10.83 -1.74 7.32
N GLY A 263 11.93 -2.43 7.62
CA GLY A 263 12.42 -2.62 8.99
C GLY A 263 11.73 -3.73 9.78
N ARG A 264 10.82 -4.50 9.15
CA ARG A 264 10.02 -5.57 9.76
C ARG A 264 10.24 -6.90 9.02
N PRO A 265 11.40 -7.56 9.21
CA PRO A 265 11.79 -8.75 8.44
C PRO A 265 10.88 -9.97 8.66
N ASN A 266 10.30 -10.16 9.85
CA ASN A 266 9.34 -11.25 10.07
C ASN A 266 8.03 -10.99 9.32
N LEU A 267 7.54 -9.75 9.31
CA LEU A 267 6.37 -9.34 8.52
C LEU A 267 6.61 -9.47 7.01
N GLN A 268 7.80 -9.07 6.53
CA GLN A 268 8.18 -9.29 5.13
C GLN A 268 8.12 -10.80 4.78
N LYS A 269 8.77 -11.63 5.60
CA LYS A 269 8.80 -13.09 5.41
C LYS A 269 7.41 -13.72 5.50
N PHE A 270 6.56 -13.26 6.41
CA PHE A 270 5.16 -13.68 6.51
C PHE A 270 4.40 -13.41 5.21
N VAL A 271 4.55 -12.20 4.63
CA VAL A 271 3.94 -11.84 3.34
C VAL A 271 4.49 -12.72 2.21
N GLU A 272 5.80 -12.99 2.16
CA GLU A 272 6.40 -13.87 1.16
C GLU A 272 5.89 -15.32 1.25
N GLU A 273 5.78 -15.88 2.45
CA GLU A 273 5.38 -17.28 2.66
C GLU A 273 3.87 -17.48 2.51
N VAL A 274 3.03 -16.53 2.96
CA VAL A 274 1.57 -16.67 2.81
C VAL A 274 1.12 -16.57 1.35
N ASN A 275 1.83 -15.81 0.50
CA ASN A 275 1.58 -15.76 -0.95
C ASN A 275 1.93 -17.08 -1.68
N LYS A 276 2.49 -18.10 -1.00
CA LYS A 276 2.69 -19.46 -1.52
C LYS A 276 1.54 -20.42 -1.19
N ILE A 277 0.54 -19.97 -0.43
CA ILE A 277 -0.61 -20.79 -0.01
C ILE A 277 -1.76 -20.61 -1.00
N ASP A 278 -2.00 -21.62 -1.85
CA ASP A 278 -3.06 -21.61 -2.87
C ASP A 278 -4.45 -21.25 -2.31
N ALA A 279 -4.78 -21.77 -1.12
CA ALA A 279 -6.03 -21.47 -0.44
C ALA A 279 -6.24 -19.98 -0.13
N TYR A 280 -5.16 -19.22 0.05
CA TYR A 280 -5.18 -17.77 0.22
C TYR A 280 -5.12 -17.05 -1.13
N THR A 281 -4.21 -17.42 -2.03
CA THR A 281 -4.02 -16.73 -3.32
C THR A 281 -5.27 -16.76 -4.19
N GLN A 282 -6.04 -17.86 -4.16
CA GLN A 282 -7.35 -17.98 -4.83
C GLN A 282 -8.41 -16.99 -4.31
N THR A 283 -8.22 -16.37 -3.14
CA THR A 283 -9.14 -15.38 -2.57
C THR A 283 -8.73 -13.93 -2.82
N LYS A 284 -7.51 -13.70 -3.33
CA LYS A 284 -6.99 -12.35 -3.56
C LYS A 284 -7.87 -11.63 -4.59
N GLN A 285 -7.97 -10.33 -4.41
CA GLN A 285 -8.69 -9.45 -5.31
C GLN A 285 -7.67 -8.66 -6.12
N ASP A 286 -8.14 -8.02 -7.19
CA ASP A 286 -7.33 -7.03 -7.89
C ASP A 286 -6.95 -5.88 -6.93
N PRO A 287 -5.65 -5.56 -6.77
CA PRO A 287 -5.20 -4.47 -5.90
C PRO A 287 -5.79 -3.11 -6.28
N GLN A 288 -6.00 -2.83 -7.57
CA GLN A 288 -6.58 -1.57 -8.01
C GLN A 288 -8.05 -1.47 -7.59
N LEU A 289 -8.86 -2.51 -7.85
CA LEU A 289 -10.23 -2.60 -7.36
C LEU A 289 -10.33 -2.41 -5.84
N LEU A 290 -9.43 -3.00 -5.04
CA LEU A 290 -9.42 -2.80 -3.58
C LEU A 290 -9.12 -1.33 -3.20
N LEU A 291 -8.16 -0.71 -3.90
CA LEU A 291 -7.78 0.68 -3.68
C LEU A 291 -8.94 1.63 -4.05
N ASP A 292 -9.58 1.42 -5.20
CA ASP A 292 -10.71 2.23 -5.67
C ASP A 292 -11.93 2.09 -4.76
N LEU A 293 -12.22 0.87 -4.28
CA LEU A 293 -13.28 0.62 -3.30
C LEU A 293 -13.00 1.34 -1.97
N LEU A 294 -11.75 1.35 -1.49
CA LEU A 294 -11.38 2.10 -0.29
C LEU A 294 -11.57 3.61 -0.51
N LYS A 295 -11.00 4.16 -1.59
CA LYS A 295 -11.08 5.58 -1.95
C LYS A 295 -12.54 6.04 -1.98
N LYS A 296 -13.41 5.28 -2.68
CA LYS A 296 -14.86 5.49 -2.74
C LYS A 296 -15.58 5.33 -1.39
N GLN A 297 -15.18 4.37 -0.56
CA GLN A 297 -15.85 4.11 0.72
C GLN A 297 -15.57 5.19 1.78
N PHE A 298 -14.37 5.77 1.76
CA PHE A 298 -13.91 6.67 2.82
C PHE A 298 -13.65 8.12 2.40
N GLY A 299 -13.82 8.46 1.12
CA GLY A 299 -13.58 9.81 0.62
C GLY A 299 -12.10 10.19 0.60
N CYS A 300 -11.20 9.20 0.62
CA CYS A 300 -9.80 9.39 0.25
C CYS A 300 -9.73 9.55 -1.27
N SER A 301 -10.17 10.69 -1.79
CA SER A 301 -10.14 10.97 -3.22
C SER A 301 -8.69 11.04 -3.71
N SER A 302 -8.29 10.02 -4.47
CA SER A 302 -7.55 10.29 -5.71
C SER A 302 -8.57 10.40 -6.84
N ASP A 303 -9.56 11.28 -6.68
CA ASP A 303 -10.27 11.76 -7.84
C ASP A 303 -9.17 12.31 -8.75
N MET A 304 -9.09 11.82 -9.99
CA MET A 304 -8.35 12.56 -11.01
C MET A 304 -9.02 13.92 -11.04
N GLU A 305 -8.33 14.93 -10.49
CA GLU A 305 -8.83 16.28 -10.40
C GLU A 305 -9.35 16.66 -11.79
N ALA A 306 -10.64 17.00 -11.87
CA ALA A 306 -11.27 17.32 -13.14
C ALA A 306 -10.49 18.52 -13.72
N LEU A 307 -9.65 18.24 -14.72
CA LEU A 307 -8.65 19.18 -15.18
C LEU A 307 -9.36 20.46 -15.65
N PRO A 308 -9.05 21.63 -15.06
CA PRO A 308 -9.72 22.87 -15.46
C PRO A 308 -9.50 23.15 -16.95
N PRO A 309 -10.45 23.81 -17.63
CA PRO A 309 -10.31 24.15 -19.03
C PRO A 309 -9.15 25.12 -19.23
N THR A 310 -8.49 25.01 -20.38
CA THR A 310 -7.43 25.94 -20.80
C THR A 310 -8.01 27.32 -21.09
N LEU A 311 -7.43 28.35 -20.50
CA LEU A 311 -7.82 29.75 -20.71
C LEU A 311 -7.13 30.33 -21.96
N THR A 312 -7.96 30.95 -22.80
CA THR A 312 -7.65 31.54 -24.12
C THR A 312 -7.65 33.07 -24.06
N SER A 313 -7.39 33.77 -25.18
CA SER A 313 -7.44 35.25 -25.24
C SER A 313 -8.78 35.85 -24.82
N THR A 314 -9.86 35.09 -24.97
CA THR A 314 -11.24 35.44 -24.60
C THR A 314 -11.61 35.20 -23.12
N ALA A 315 -10.73 34.60 -22.32
CA ALA A 315 -11.02 34.27 -20.93
C ALA A 315 -10.87 35.48 -19.99
N GLU A 316 -11.83 35.68 -19.09
CA GLU A 316 -11.73 36.70 -18.03
C GLU A 316 -10.61 36.38 -17.02
N GLN A 317 -10.04 37.42 -16.42
CA GLN A 317 -8.99 37.27 -15.41
C GLN A 317 -9.55 36.69 -14.09
N PRO A 318 -8.96 35.63 -13.51
CA PRO A 318 -9.29 35.18 -12.16
C PRO A 318 -9.03 36.27 -11.10
N PRO A 319 -9.86 36.41 -10.05
CA PRO A 319 -9.67 37.42 -9.00
C PRO A 319 -8.29 37.32 -8.34
N LEU A 320 -7.46 38.34 -8.54
CA LEU A 320 -6.09 38.36 -8.03
C LEU A 320 -6.05 38.71 -6.54
N TYR A 321 -5.23 37.99 -5.77
CA TYR A 321 -4.98 38.17 -4.34
C TYR A 321 -6.22 38.00 -3.43
N ASP A 322 -7.19 37.21 -3.88
CA ASP A 322 -8.39 36.81 -3.14
C ASP A 322 -8.13 35.79 -2.00
N GLY A 323 -6.90 35.28 -1.92
CA GLY A 323 -6.48 34.27 -0.94
C GLY A 323 -6.31 32.87 -1.53
N THR A 324 -6.73 32.64 -2.78
CA THR A 324 -6.48 31.38 -3.49
C THR A 324 -5.03 31.32 -3.95
N THR A 325 -4.34 30.20 -3.72
CA THR A 325 -3.03 29.95 -4.31
C THR A 325 -3.22 29.36 -5.71
N ARG A 326 -2.65 30.00 -6.74
CA ARG A 326 -2.86 29.63 -8.15
C ARG A 326 -1.55 29.26 -8.84
N LEU A 327 -1.51 28.09 -9.48
CA LEU A 327 -0.43 27.70 -10.38
C LEU A 327 -0.86 27.98 -11.83
N TYR A 328 -0.41 29.11 -12.36
CA TYR A 328 -0.54 29.43 -13.77
C TYR A 328 0.42 28.54 -14.57
N MET A 329 -0.14 27.72 -15.45
CA MET A 329 0.58 26.63 -16.11
C MET A 329 0.07 26.40 -17.53
N SER A 330 0.66 25.46 -18.25
CA SER A 330 0.07 24.94 -19.48
C SER A 330 0.32 23.44 -19.53
N TYR A 331 -0.69 22.66 -19.90
CA TYR A 331 -0.63 21.19 -19.91
C TYR A 331 0.49 20.63 -20.80
N ILE A 332 0.87 21.37 -21.84
CA ILE A 332 1.91 20.99 -22.82
C ILE A 332 3.29 21.61 -22.52
N CYS A 333 3.45 22.29 -21.39
CA CYS A 333 4.71 22.97 -21.03
C CYS A 333 5.55 22.11 -20.08
N PRO A 334 6.74 21.60 -20.49
CA PRO A 334 7.56 20.74 -19.64
C PRO A 334 8.05 21.47 -18.37
N TYR A 335 8.34 22.77 -18.47
CA TYR A 335 8.68 23.60 -17.31
C TYR A 335 7.50 23.74 -16.33
N ALA A 336 6.26 23.69 -16.80
CA ALA A 336 5.08 23.76 -15.94
C ALA A 336 4.75 22.39 -15.32
N GLN A 337 4.99 21.31 -16.06
CA GLN A 337 4.89 19.93 -15.57
C GLN A 337 5.76 19.72 -14.31
N ARG A 338 6.99 20.26 -14.24
CA ARG A 338 7.84 20.29 -13.02
C ARG A 338 7.07 20.72 -11.75
N ALA A 339 6.36 21.84 -11.82
CA ALA A 339 5.60 22.39 -10.70
C ALA A 339 4.30 21.61 -10.43
N TRP A 340 3.67 21.07 -11.48
CA TRP A 340 2.46 20.25 -11.36
C TRP A 340 2.74 18.88 -10.71
N ILE A 341 3.81 18.19 -11.12
CA ILE A 341 4.28 16.95 -10.47
C ILE A 341 4.57 17.23 -8.99
N THR A 342 5.27 18.33 -8.69
CA THR A 342 5.59 18.74 -7.31
C THR A 342 4.34 18.94 -6.46
N ARG A 343 3.34 19.67 -6.99
CA ARG A 343 2.03 19.86 -6.36
C ARG A 343 1.34 18.51 -6.08
N ASN A 344 1.26 17.64 -7.08
CA ASN A 344 0.55 16.36 -6.97
C ASN A 344 1.26 15.40 -6.00
N TYR A 345 2.59 15.33 -6.05
CA TYR A 345 3.41 14.47 -5.18
C TYR A 345 3.34 14.89 -3.72
N LYS A 346 3.21 16.20 -3.48
CA LYS A 346 3.05 16.78 -2.14
C LYS A 346 1.59 16.79 -1.65
N GLY A 347 0.62 16.34 -2.45
CA GLY A 347 -0.80 16.27 -2.06
C GLY A 347 -1.52 17.63 -2.04
N LEU A 348 -0.99 18.64 -2.75
CA LEU A 348 -1.41 20.03 -2.67
C LEU A 348 -2.54 20.40 -3.66
N GLN A 349 -3.32 19.42 -4.13
CA GLN A 349 -4.39 19.63 -5.11
C GLN A 349 -5.50 20.57 -4.60
N GLU A 350 -5.78 20.55 -3.30
CA GLU A 350 -6.77 21.45 -2.69
C GLU A 350 -6.24 22.85 -2.38
N GLU A 351 -4.95 22.98 -2.13
CA GLU A 351 -4.33 24.25 -1.71
C GLU A 351 -3.88 25.08 -2.92
N ILE A 352 -3.28 24.43 -3.91
CA ILE A 352 -2.79 25.06 -5.15
C ILE A 352 -3.81 24.72 -6.25
N LYS A 353 -4.52 25.70 -6.80
CA LYS A 353 -5.44 25.48 -7.94
C LYS A 353 -4.74 25.72 -9.26
N LEU A 354 -4.95 24.83 -10.23
CA LEU A 354 -4.38 24.97 -11.57
C LEU A 354 -5.12 26.07 -12.35
N VAL A 355 -4.37 26.92 -13.04
CA VAL A 355 -4.89 27.86 -14.04
C VAL A 355 -4.16 27.58 -15.35
N PRO A 356 -4.67 26.66 -16.18
CA PRO A 356 -4.04 26.30 -17.44
C PRO A 356 -4.29 27.42 -18.45
N ILE A 357 -3.25 27.79 -19.18
CA ILE A 357 -3.23 28.88 -20.14
C ILE A 357 -2.73 28.34 -21.48
N ASP A 358 -3.38 28.74 -22.57
CA ASP A 358 -2.90 28.43 -23.91
C ASP A 358 -1.59 29.20 -24.18
N THR A 359 -0.61 28.51 -24.78
CA THR A 359 0.68 29.13 -25.15
C THR A 359 0.65 29.78 -26.53
N ALA A 360 -0.30 29.39 -27.39
CA ALA A 360 -0.54 29.98 -28.70
C ALA A 360 -1.57 31.12 -28.63
N ASP A 361 -2.65 30.95 -27.87
CA ASP A 361 -3.72 31.95 -27.70
C ASP A 361 -3.81 32.46 -26.26
N LYS A 362 -2.79 33.17 -25.82
CA LYS A 362 -2.64 33.56 -24.40
C LYS A 362 -3.51 34.78 -24.03
N PRO A 363 -4.21 34.78 -22.88
CA PRO A 363 -4.89 35.97 -22.36
C PRO A 363 -3.95 37.15 -22.12
N GLU A 364 -4.36 38.35 -22.58
CA GLU A 364 -3.57 39.58 -22.46
C GLU A 364 -3.29 39.94 -20.98
N TRP A 365 -4.29 39.75 -20.11
CA TRP A 365 -4.21 40.02 -18.67
C TRP A 365 -3.11 39.23 -17.96
N TYR A 366 -2.66 38.09 -18.50
CA TYR A 366 -1.60 37.31 -17.85
C TYR A 366 -0.28 38.08 -17.79
N ARG A 367 -0.05 39.03 -18.70
CA ARG A 367 1.12 39.92 -18.65
C ARG A 367 1.05 40.94 -17.50
N GLU A 368 -0.15 41.29 -17.05
CA GLU A 368 -0.36 42.16 -15.88
C GLU A 368 -0.13 41.40 -14.58
N VAL A 369 -0.57 40.13 -14.53
CA VAL A 369 -0.29 39.21 -13.42
C VAL A 369 1.21 38.89 -13.32
N TYR A 370 1.84 38.53 -14.44
CA TYR A 370 3.26 38.18 -14.47
C TYR A 370 3.97 38.88 -15.65
N PRO A 371 4.70 40.01 -15.41
CA PRO A 371 5.28 40.84 -16.46
C PRO A 371 6.24 40.14 -17.43
N LYS A 372 6.89 39.05 -17.01
CA LYS A 372 7.73 38.19 -17.86
C LYS A 372 6.92 37.41 -18.91
N ASN A 373 5.61 37.26 -18.73
CA ASN A 373 4.68 36.54 -19.62
C ASN A 373 5.07 35.07 -19.89
N GLN A 374 5.80 34.43 -18.97
CA GLN A 374 6.31 33.05 -19.05
C GLN A 374 5.50 32.12 -18.14
N LEU A 375 5.48 30.83 -18.45
CA LEU A 375 4.84 29.79 -17.63
C LEU A 375 5.89 28.75 -17.20
N PRO A 376 5.81 28.18 -15.99
CA PRO A 376 4.78 28.42 -14.97
C PRO A 376 5.02 29.68 -14.13
N SER A 377 3.97 30.14 -13.44
CA SER A 377 4.10 31.03 -12.28
C SER A 377 3.12 30.64 -11.17
N LEU A 378 3.48 30.92 -9.91
CA LEU A 378 2.70 30.62 -8.72
C LEU A 378 2.29 31.92 -8.02
N GLU A 379 1.00 32.16 -7.89
CA GLU A 379 0.44 33.12 -6.95
C GLU A 379 0.36 32.49 -5.56
N HIS A 380 1.08 33.06 -4.58
CA HIS A 380 0.94 32.70 -3.16
C HIS A 380 1.25 33.93 -2.29
N ASN A 381 0.48 34.18 -1.22
CA ASN A 381 0.74 35.24 -0.24
C ASN A 381 0.98 36.64 -0.83
N LYS A 382 0.15 37.03 -1.80
CA LYS A 382 0.22 38.31 -2.54
C LYS A 382 1.53 38.54 -3.30
N LYS A 383 2.18 37.44 -3.72
CA LYS A 383 3.38 37.43 -4.57
C LYS A 383 3.16 36.49 -5.74
N ILE A 384 3.77 36.84 -6.88
CA ILE A 384 3.91 35.95 -8.03
C ILE A 384 5.35 35.46 -8.08
N ILE A 385 5.56 34.15 -7.98
CA ILE A 385 6.85 33.48 -8.11
C ILE A 385 6.90 32.83 -9.49
N GLY A 386 8.00 33.02 -10.22
CA GLY A 386 8.24 32.34 -11.50
C GLY A 386 9.51 31.50 -11.46
N GLU A 387 9.93 31.01 -12.63
CA GLU A 387 11.01 30.03 -12.82
C GLU A 387 10.70 28.65 -12.22
N SER A 388 10.57 27.65 -13.09
CA SER A 388 10.09 26.31 -12.69
C SER A 388 10.87 25.63 -11.55
N LEU A 389 12.18 25.83 -11.48
CA LEU A 389 13.01 25.27 -10.40
C LEU A 389 12.82 26.01 -9.07
N ASP A 390 12.59 27.33 -9.10
CA ASP A 390 12.31 28.12 -7.91
C ASP A 390 10.90 27.89 -7.40
N LEU A 391 9.92 27.61 -8.28
CA LEU A 391 8.60 27.10 -7.88
C LEU A 391 8.73 25.80 -7.09
N ILE A 392 9.52 24.81 -7.55
CA ILE A 392 9.69 23.53 -6.84
C ILE A 392 10.25 23.79 -5.44
N LYS A 393 11.34 24.56 -5.33
CA LYS A 393 11.98 24.89 -4.05
C LYS A 393 11.03 25.67 -3.12
N TYR A 394 10.28 26.62 -3.67
CA TYR A 394 9.32 27.43 -2.92
C TYR A 394 8.17 26.57 -2.39
N ILE A 395 7.59 25.69 -3.22
CA ILE A 395 6.53 24.78 -2.81
C ILE A 395 7.05 23.79 -1.75
N ASP A 396 8.26 23.23 -1.92
CA ASP A 396 8.86 22.32 -0.92
C ASP A 396 9.16 23.02 0.42
N SER A 397 9.40 24.33 0.40
CA SER A 397 9.75 25.12 1.60
C SER A 397 8.55 25.70 2.34
N ASN A 398 7.44 26.03 1.64
CA ASN A 398 6.33 26.82 2.19
C ASN A 398 5.02 26.06 2.39
N PHE A 399 4.94 24.77 2.04
CA PHE A 399 3.75 23.94 2.21
C PHE A 399 4.08 22.66 2.99
N ASP A 400 3.21 22.30 3.94
CA ASP A 400 3.37 21.13 4.81
C ASP A 400 3.07 19.83 4.05
N SER A 401 4.08 18.97 3.90
CA SER A 401 4.02 17.73 3.11
C SER A 401 5.41 17.07 3.07
N PRO A 402 5.57 15.82 2.57
CA PRO A 402 6.89 15.20 2.42
C PRO A 402 7.88 16.11 1.69
N LYS A 403 9.11 16.19 2.22
CA LYS A 403 10.19 16.96 1.60
C LYS A 403 10.70 16.26 0.35
N LEU A 404 10.86 17.04 -0.73
CA LEU A 404 11.55 16.59 -1.95
C LEU A 404 13.07 16.58 -1.77
N THR A 405 13.56 17.36 -0.82
CA THR A 405 14.97 17.51 -0.48
C THR A 405 15.43 16.50 0.57
N SER A 406 16.67 16.02 0.45
CA SER A 406 17.29 15.14 1.44
C SER A 406 18.05 15.97 2.48
N ASN A 407 18.00 15.56 3.76
CA ASN A 407 18.82 16.15 4.84
C ASN A 407 20.31 15.71 4.78
N ASP A 408 20.67 14.89 3.80
CA ASP A 408 22.02 14.41 3.53
C ASP A 408 22.78 15.44 2.67
N PRO A 409 23.86 16.08 3.16
CA PRO A 409 24.54 17.15 2.44
C PRO A 409 25.17 16.74 1.11
N GLU A 410 25.61 15.48 0.97
CA GLU A 410 26.19 15.00 -0.29
C GLU A 410 25.10 14.78 -1.34
N LYS A 411 23.97 14.19 -0.92
CA LYS A 411 22.79 14.04 -1.81
C LYS A 411 22.19 15.38 -2.19
N GLN A 412 22.14 16.36 -1.27
CA GLN A 412 21.68 17.70 -1.58
C GLN A 412 22.59 18.38 -2.62
N ARG A 413 23.91 18.34 -2.40
CA ARG A 413 24.88 18.91 -3.36
C ARG A 413 24.76 18.26 -4.75
N PHE A 414 24.65 16.92 -4.79
CA PHE A 414 24.48 16.20 -6.05
C PHE A 414 23.15 16.53 -6.75
N ALA A 415 22.07 16.71 -5.99
CA ALA A 415 20.79 17.17 -6.53
C ALA A 415 20.88 18.60 -7.10
N GLU A 416 21.55 19.52 -6.41
CA GLU A 416 21.79 20.89 -6.89
C GLU A 416 22.63 20.91 -8.18
N GLU A 417 23.65 20.05 -8.27
CA GLU A 417 24.46 19.84 -9.48
C GLU A 417 23.63 19.30 -10.66
N LEU A 418 22.80 18.26 -10.43
CA LEU A 418 21.87 17.74 -11.45
C LEU A 418 20.84 18.77 -11.90
N LEU A 419 20.31 19.59 -10.99
CA LEU A 419 19.39 20.68 -11.34
C LEU A 419 20.07 21.73 -12.24
N GLY A 420 21.34 22.07 -11.96
CA GLY A 420 22.15 22.96 -12.81
C GLY A 420 22.36 22.42 -14.23
N TYR A 421 22.53 21.11 -14.40
CA TYR A 421 22.59 20.49 -15.73
C TYR A 421 21.24 20.44 -16.45
N SER A 422 20.12 20.39 -15.71
CA SER A 422 18.80 20.13 -16.30
C SER A 422 18.30 21.21 -17.28
N ASP A 423 18.63 22.49 -17.06
CA ASP A 423 18.21 23.56 -17.96
C ASP A 423 19.11 23.66 -19.21
N ALA A 424 20.41 23.35 -19.08
CA ALA A 424 21.31 23.21 -20.22
C ALA A 424 20.91 22.01 -21.10
N PHE A 425 20.53 20.88 -20.49
CA PHE A 425 19.97 19.72 -21.19
C PHE A 425 18.67 20.08 -21.92
N ASN A 426 17.70 20.73 -21.24
CA ASN A 426 16.43 21.10 -21.86
C ASN A 426 16.60 22.05 -23.05
N GLN A 427 17.51 23.02 -22.95
CA GLN A 427 17.82 23.91 -24.07
C GLN A 427 18.41 23.12 -25.25
N ALA A 428 19.37 22.21 -24.97
CA ALA A 428 19.94 21.33 -25.99
C ALA A 428 18.88 20.44 -26.66
N MET A 429 17.94 19.84 -25.91
CA MET A 429 16.83 19.04 -26.47
C MET A 429 15.91 19.86 -27.39
N ILE A 430 15.61 21.11 -27.02
CA ILE A 430 14.75 22.01 -27.82
C ILE A 430 15.46 22.42 -29.12
N ASP A 431 16.74 22.80 -29.03
CA ASP A 431 17.53 23.20 -30.20
C ASP A 431 17.79 22.01 -31.13
N ALA A 432 17.97 20.81 -30.56
CA ALA A 432 18.07 19.55 -31.26
C ALA A 432 16.82 19.21 -32.09
N LEU A 433 15.62 19.33 -31.52
CA LEU A 433 14.37 19.16 -32.27
C LEU A 433 14.24 20.13 -33.44
N ARG A 434 14.63 21.40 -33.23
CA ARG A 434 14.64 22.46 -34.25
C ARG A 434 15.73 22.28 -35.32
N SER A 435 16.80 21.56 -35.02
CA SER A 435 17.91 21.33 -35.94
C SER A 435 17.56 20.32 -37.05
N LYS A 436 18.27 20.39 -38.18
CA LYS A 436 18.14 19.44 -39.31
C LYS A 436 19.12 18.26 -39.26
N GLY A 437 19.89 18.10 -38.18
CA GLY A 437 20.93 17.07 -38.05
C GLY A 437 20.61 15.99 -37.00
N PRO A 438 21.42 14.91 -36.95
CA PRO A 438 21.40 13.96 -35.83
C PRO A 438 21.97 14.62 -34.56
N VAL A 439 21.55 14.14 -33.39
CA VAL A 439 21.88 14.77 -32.11
C VAL A 439 22.22 13.71 -31.07
N ASP A 440 23.25 13.98 -30.26
CA ASP A 440 23.67 13.14 -29.13
C ASP A 440 23.42 13.91 -27.82
N ILE A 441 22.72 13.29 -26.87
CA ILE A 441 22.12 13.98 -25.71
C ILE A 441 22.02 13.07 -24.48
N ALA A 442 22.10 13.63 -23.26
CA ALA A 442 22.22 12.84 -22.03
C ALA A 442 21.51 13.45 -20.79
N TYR A 443 20.59 12.66 -20.22
CA TYR A 443 20.03 12.65 -18.84
C TYR A 443 18.82 13.54 -18.40
N ALA A 444 17.85 12.83 -17.77
CA ALA A 444 16.82 13.24 -16.81
C ALA A 444 15.67 14.18 -17.31
N PRO A 445 14.63 14.44 -16.49
CA PRO A 445 13.35 13.71 -16.47
C PRO A 445 12.42 13.94 -17.67
N PHE A 446 12.80 14.82 -18.59
CA PHE A 446 12.07 15.17 -19.81
C PHE A 446 12.15 14.09 -20.89
N ILE A 447 12.91 13.03 -20.61
CA ILE A 447 13.22 11.95 -21.55
C ILE A 447 11.97 11.19 -21.98
N ASP A 448 10.95 11.02 -21.15
CA ASP A 448 9.74 10.28 -21.56
C ASP A 448 8.97 11.03 -22.67
N ASP A 449 8.68 12.32 -22.46
CA ASP A 449 8.06 13.19 -23.47
C ASP A 449 8.98 13.40 -24.70
N PHE A 450 10.29 13.57 -24.50
CA PHE A 450 11.23 13.71 -25.61
C PHE A 450 11.47 12.39 -26.38
N GLN A 451 11.39 11.21 -25.75
CA GLN A 451 11.53 9.92 -26.43
C GLN A 451 10.48 9.79 -27.53
N ILE A 452 9.24 10.21 -27.25
CA ILE A 452 8.16 10.25 -28.24
C ILE A 452 8.58 11.14 -29.43
N PHE A 453 9.03 12.37 -29.17
CA PHE A 453 9.44 13.28 -30.24
C PHE A 453 10.67 12.81 -31.02
N PHE A 454 11.70 12.27 -30.37
CA PHE A 454 12.92 11.84 -31.04
C PHE A 454 12.72 10.53 -31.81
N ALA A 455 11.91 9.59 -31.29
CA ALA A 455 11.51 8.40 -32.03
C ALA A 455 10.68 8.78 -33.28
N ASP A 456 9.60 9.56 -33.11
CA ASP A 456 8.65 9.82 -34.21
C ASP A 456 9.10 10.90 -35.21
N ILE A 457 9.89 11.90 -34.79
CA ILE A 457 10.32 13.02 -35.65
C ILE A 457 11.75 12.83 -36.17
N LYS A 458 12.63 12.18 -35.40
CA LYS A 458 14.06 12.01 -35.75
C LYS A 458 14.47 10.55 -36.01
N ASN A 459 13.58 9.57 -35.79
CA ASN A 459 13.89 8.14 -35.81
C ASN A 459 15.11 7.81 -34.92
N TYR A 460 15.10 8.35 -33.69
CA TYR A 460 16.18 8.24 -32.72
C TYR A 460 15.66 7.85 -31.33
N ASP A 461 16.14 6.72 -30.81
CA ASP A 461 15.85 6.27 -29.45
C ASP A 461 16.86 6.90 -28.46
N ILE A 462 16.41 7.83 -27.62
CA ILE A 462 17.30 8.48 -26.63
C ILE A 462 17.67 7.54 -25.48
N THR A 463 17.01 6.37 -25.36
CA THR A 463 17.31 5.32 -24.38
C THR A 463 18.29 4.26 -24.88
N GLU A 464 18.51 4.15 -26.19
CA GLU A 464 19.42 3.16 -26.77
C GLU A 464 20.86 3.38 -26.27
N GLY A 465 21.50 2.32 -25.79
CA GLY A 465 22.81 2.38 -25.13
C GLY A 465 22.84 3.06 -23.74
N ARG A 466 21.75 3.71 -23.29
CA ARG A 466 21.72 4.51 -22.05
C ARG A 466 20.87 3.85 -20.95
N VAL A 467 21.38 2.74 -20.39
CA VAL A 467 20.65 1.87 -19.44
C VAL A 467 20.05 2.63 -18.24
N ASN A 468 20.81 3.52 -17.58
CA ASN A 468 20.32 4.28 -16.42
C ASN A 468 19.19 5.24 -16.77
N ILE A 469 19.17 5.75 -18.01
CA ILE A 469 18.08 6.60 -18.52
C ILE A 469 16.82 5.77 -18.69
N ARG A 470 16.92 4.57 -19.29
CA ARG A 470 15.76 3.68 -19.43
C ARG A 470 15.18 3.28 -18.07
N ILE A 471 16.02 2.88 -17.11
CA ILE A 471 15.59 2.57 -15.73
C ILE A 471 14.92 3.79 -15.09
N PHE A 472 15.46 4.99 -15.27
CA PHE A 472 14.83 6.22 -14.75
C PHE A 472 13.41 6.41 -15.30
N ILE A 473 13.20 6.21 -16.61
CA ILE A 473 11.87 6.28 -17.25
C ILE A 473 10.95 5.20 -16.67
N GLU A 474 11.44 3.97 -16.55
CA GLU A 474 10.68 2.84 -16.00
C GLU A 474 10.24 3.10 -14.55
N GLU A 475 11.09 3.70 -13.71
CA GLU A 475 10.74 4.03 -12.32
C GLU A 475 9.84 5.27 -12.19
N ILE A 476 10.09 6.36 -12.92
CA ILE A 476 9.23 7.57 -12.82
C ILE A 476 7.80 7.28 -13.29
N ASN A 477 7.63 6.39 -14.28
CA ASN A 477 6.33 5.93 -14.75
C ASN A 477 5.50 5.13 -13.71
N LYS A 478 6.09 4.74 -12.57
CA LYS A 478 5.38 4.11 -11.45
C LYS A 478 4.85 5.12 -10.42
N ILE A 479 5.12 6.42 -10.61
CA ILE A 479 4.75 7.47 -9.66
C ILE A 479 3.43 8.11 -10.12
N ASP A 480 2.33 7.86 -9.39
CA ASP A 480 1.00 8.44 -9.66
C ASP A 480 1.01 9.95 -9.88
N ALA A 481 1.78 10.68 -9.07
CA ALA A 481 1.91 12.13 -9.17
C ALA A 481 2.55 12.61 -10.49
N TYR A 482 3.30 11.73 -11.18
CA TYR A 482 3.85 11.98 -12.51
C TYR A 482 2.87 11.55 -13.60
N THR A 483 2.32 10.33 -13.51
CA THR A 483 1.39 9.79 -14.53
C THR A 483 0.13 10.64 -14.69
N GLN A 484 -0.39 11.23 -13.59
CA GLN A 484 -1.49 12.20 -13.61
C GLN A 484 -1.20 13.50 -14.37
N THR A 485 0.07 13.81 -14.68
CA THR A 485 0.46 15.02 -15.43
C THR A 485 0.69 14.77 -16.92
N LYS A 486 0.70 13.49 -17.34
CA LYS A 486 0.92 13.11 -18.75
C LYS A 486 -0.21 13.60 -19.64
N GLN A 487 0.18 14.11 -20.80
CA GLN A 487 -0.74 14.40 -21.90
C GLN A 487 -0.74 13.22 -22.88
N ASP A 488 -1.75 13.17 -23.76
CA ASP A 488 -1.76 12.21 -24.86
C ASP A 488 -0.52 12.42 -25.76
N PRO A 489 0.34 11.41 -25.94
CA PRO A 489 1.50 11.47 -26.84
C PRO A 489 1.17 11.97 -28.25
N GLN A 490 -0.01 11.63 -28.79
CA GLN A 490 -0.43 12.05 -30.12
C GLN A 490 -0.79 13.53 -30.18
N VAL A 491 -1.39 14.07 -29.12
CA VAL A 491 -1.67 15.52 -29.00
C VAL A 491 -0.36 16.31 -28.90
N LEU A 492 0.57 15.86 -28.06
CA LEU A 492 1.90 16.44 -27.94
C LEU A 492 2.66 16.41 -29.29
N LEU A 493 2.62 15.27 -29.99
CA LEU A 493 3.28 15.09 -31.28
C LEU A 493 2.69 16.00 -32.36
N ALA A 494 1.36 16.12 -32.43
CA ALA A 494 0.66 16.99 -33.38
C ALA A 494 1.04 18.46 -33.19
N LEU A 495 0.95 18.96 -31.95
CA LEU A 495 1.32 20.34 -31.61
C LEU A 495 2.80 20.64 -31.86
N THR A 496 3.67 19.63 -31.70
CA THR A 496 5.11 19.76 -31.97
C THR A 496 5.40 19.80 -33.47
N LYS A 497 4.71 18.99 -34.28
CA LYS A 497 4.80 19.03 -35.75
C LYS A 497 4.32 20.37 -36.30
N GLU A 498 3.17 20.86 -35.84
CA GLU A 498 2.63 22.19 -36.18
C GLU A 498 3.65 23.31 -35.87
N LYS A 499 4.20 23.34 -34.65
CA LYS A 499 5.22 24.34 -34.24
C LYS A 499 6.55 24.23 -34.99
N LEU A 500 6.88 23.07 -35.56
CA LEU A 500 8.07 22.86 -36.39
C LEU A 500 7.81 23.06 -37.89
N GLY A 501 6.55 23.20 -38.31
CA GLY A 501 6.16 23.35 -39.72
C GLY A 501 6.32 22.06 -40.55
N ASN A 502 6.14 20.88 -39.92
CA ASN A 502 6.29 19.55 -40.53
C ASN A 502 4.95 18.82 -40.68
#